data_AF-A0A1S7PMU2-F1
#
_entry.id   AF-A0A1S7PMU2-F1
#
_cell.length_a   1.000
_cell.length_b   1.000
_cell.length_c   1.000
_cell.angle_alpha   90.00
_cell.angle_beta   90.00
_cell.angle_gamma   90.00
#
_symmetry.space_group_name_H-M   'P 1'
#
loop_
_entity.id
_entity.type
_entity.pdbx_description
1 polymer ?
#
loop_
_entity_poly.entity_id
_entity_poly.type
_entity_poly.pdbx_seq_one_letter_code
_entity_poly.pdbx_strand_id
1 'polypeptide(L)'
;MQVNQEITINFSDDHNDERIAAWLKKHCLHPAIVSDLTFNAKVQVEIGDLDEDDIIDAYDQLHKLDDSDLYHVGEAYRRMAEGNVDEAMEILSRHFDLAPPPTNVGLPTSSPENGAEGDMSKDPIHFRAHRSELLVALSAVTEAVPAKDNIPILENVLLQPDGERLLLRGTNLDLEIGTRCELLEAAAGEGLTIAADEFYRIVKNMPESAEITVKPGQFPGQVTVSGGRSRFNLHTLPASDFPSIGADRPPLAFAVQASVLTDALGRVAYAMNTTMKDRPYLSGTFVEGLESGKLAICATDGLKMAVSRISPSELNAFEPPIIPIKTVQAIRKLFGHSKAACSFFINDRKIVVECEDITLVSKLIDGQFPDYHRIIPARSNVFLRADRSTVSKAITRVSVIAGDISKSSVRLDIQQGLMQIELVARDGQNASEPVDIEFDGDSHLRGFNPTYVNETLSSISTTSFCLHGTDPGAPGHFTPDGDADEDYIVMPMRVS
;
A
#
# COMPACT_ATOMS: atom_id res chain seq x y z
N MET A 1 -7.75 17.75 54.72
CA MET A 1 -8.15 16.52 53.98
C MET A 1 -6.86 15.78 53.64
N GLN A 2 -6.70 14.50 53.99
CA GLN A 2 -5.49 13.74 53.64
C GLN A 2 -5.60 13.25 52.19
N VAL A 3 -4.66 13.65 51.35
CA VAL A 3 -4.56 13.18 49.96
C VAL A 3 -3.30 12.32 49.87
N ASN A 4 -3.50 11.03 49.60
CA ASN A 4 -2.41 10.15 49.19
C ASN A 4 -2.29 10.27 47.68
N GLN A 5 -1.15 10.76 47.19
CA GLN A 5 -0.89 10.80 45.76
C GLN A 5 0.31 9.90 45.42
N GLU A 6 0.09 9.00 44.47
CA GLU A 6 1.15 8.26 43.80
C GLU A 6 1.79 9.17 42.76
N ILE A 7 3.10 9.41 42.89
CA ILE A 7 3.87 10.13 41.88
C ILE A 7 4.55 9.09 41.01
N THR A 8 4.15 9.05 39.74
CA THR A 8 4.75 8.22 38.70
C THR A 8 5.78 9.05 37.95
N ILE A 9 7.07 8.75 38.13
CA ILE A 9 8.13 9.42 37.36
C ILE A 9 8.33 8.61 36.08
N ASN A 10 7.95 9.21 34.95
CA ASN A 10 8.13 8.67 33.62
C ASN A 10 9.19 9.48 32.87
N PHE A 11 10.35 8.86 32.63
CA PHE A 11 11.47 9.53 31.98
C PHE A 11 11.33 9.66 30.46
N SER A 12 10.21 9.19 29.87
CA SER A 12 9.88 9.39 28.45
C SER A 12 9.13 10.71 28.17
N ASP A 13 8.80 11.50 29.18
CA ASP A 13 8.09 12.78 29.02
C ASP A 13 9.09 13.95 28.95
N ASP A 14 8.89 14.87 28.00
CA ASP A 14 9.78 16.00 27.71
C ASP A 14 9.86 17.04 28.86
N HIS A 15 9.19 16.78 29.99
CA HIS A 15 9.21 17.58 31.21
C HIS A 15 10.24 17.11 32.26
N ASN A 16 11.19 16.24 31.90
CA ASN A 16 12.27 15.87 32.81
C ASN A 16 13.03 17.12 33.30
N ASP A 17 13.06 17.29 34.63
CA ASP A 17 13.78 18.36 35.34
C ASP A 17 15.20 18.52 34.75
N GLU A 18 15.52 19.75 34.30
CA GLU A 18 16.78 20.09 33.62
C GLU A 18 18.03 19.63 34.41
N ARG A 19 17.91 19.45 35.73
CA ARG A 19 18.98 18.96 36.61
C ARG A 19 19.36 17.50 36.32
N ILE A 20 18.39 16.64 36.00
CA ILE A 20 18.61 15.21 35.70
C ILE A 20 19.30 15.06 34.34
N ALA A 21 18.84 15.82 33.35
CA ALA A 21 19.48 15.87 32.03
C ALA A 21 20.92 16.41 32.12
N ALA A 22 21.19 17.42 32.96
CA ALA A 22 22.52 17.96 33.18
C ALA A 22 23.48 16.97 33.86
N TRP A 23 23.01 16.19 34.84
CA TRP A 23 23.82 15.19 35.53
C TRP A 23 24.17 14.00 34.61
N LEU A 24 23.20 13.45 33.88
CA LEU A 24 23.42 12.35 32.91
C LEU A 24 24.44 12.73 31.83
N LYS A 25 24.36 13.99 31.36
CA LYS A 25 25.30 14.55 30.38
C LYS A 25 26.70 14.76 30.97
N LYS A 26 26.81 15.12 32.25
CA LYS A 26 28.08 15.27 32.98
C LYS A 26 28.79 13.93 33.20
N HIS A 27 28.08 12.80 33.16
CA HIS A 27 28.62 11.46 33.41
C HIS A 27 28.54 10.50 32.20
N CYS A 28 28.28 11.03 31.00
CA CYS A 28 28.39 10.33 29.71
C CYS A 28 27.46 9.10 29.54
N LEU A 29 26.25 9.15 30.10
CA LEU A 29 25.23 8.11 29.91
C LEU A 29 24.16 8.59 28.90
N HIS A 30 23.83 7.77 27.90
CA HIS A 30 22.94 8.18 26.79
C HIS A 30 21.45 8.11 27.20
N PRO A 31 20.62 9.12 26.90
CA PRO A 31 19.20 9.18 27.32
C PRO A 31 18.35 7.98 26.86
N ALA A 32 18.74 7.33 25.76
CA ALA A 32 17.99 6.23 25.15
C ALA A 32 17.96 4.91 25.96
N ILE A 33 18.72 4.81 27.06
CA ILE A 33 18.66 3.64 27.96
C ILE A 33 17.56 3.82 29.04
N VAL A 34 17.00 5.03 29.16
CA VAL A 34 16.15 5.45 30.30
C VAL A 34 14.65 5.48 29.96
N SER A 35 14.25 5.21 28.71
CA SER A 35 12.86 5.43 28.26
C SER A 35 11.82 4.49 28.88
N ASP A 36 12.22 3.37 29.50
CA ASP A 36 11.29 2.32 29.94
C ASP A 36 11.29 2.06 31.46
N LEU A 37 11.81 2.97 32.29
CA LEU A 37 11.78 2.82 33.75
C LEU A 37 10.74 3.75 34.40
N THR A 38 9.72 3.15 35.00
CA THR A 38 8.68 3.84 35.78
C THR A 38 8.92 3.63 37.27
N PHE A 39 8.96 4.71 38.06
CA PHE A 39 9.05 4.64 39.53
C PHE A 39 7.80 5.22 40.18
N ASN A 40 7.29 4.58 41.23
CA ASN A 40 6.15 5.06 42.00
C ASN A 40 6.57 5.35 43.44
N ALA A 41 6.42 6.61 43.88
CA ALA A 41 6.64 7.01 45.28
C ALA A 41 5.35 7.58 45.87
N LYS A 42 5.11 7.34 47.18
CA LYS A 42 3.95 7.85 47.92
C LYS A 42 4.38 8.97 48.86
N VAL A 43 3.73 10.13 48.75
CA VAL A 43 3.95 11.27 49.65
C VAL A 43 2.62 11.66 50.31
N GLN A 44 2.68 12.03 51.60
CA GLN A 44 1.53 12.47 52.40
C GLN A 44 1.65 13.97 52.71
N VAL A 45 0.59 14.74 52.42
CA VAL A 45 0.52 16.18 52.76
C VAL A 45 -0.85 16.52 53.38
N GLU A 46 -0.84 17.31 54.45
CA GLU A 46 -2.06 17.82 55.12
C GLU A 46 -2.37 19.26 54.66
N ILE A 47 -3.60 19.47 54.17
CA ILE A 47 -4.08 20.77 53.68
C ILE A 47 -5.00 21.42 54.72
N GLY A 48 -4.67 22.63 55.15
CA GLY A 48 -5.56 23.57 55.86
C GLY A 48 -5.57 24.93 55.16
N ASP A 49 -6.76 25.42 54.83
CA ASP A 49 -7.12 26.68 54.13
C ASP A 49 -5.94 27.46 53.51
N LEU A 50 -5.54 27.05 52.30
CA LEU A 50 -4.41 27.58 51.55
C LEU A 50 -4.89 28.57 50.47
N ASP A 51 -4.16 29.68 50.32
CA ASP A 51 -4.27 30.58 49.17
C ASP A 51 -3.35 30.13 48.01
N GLU A 52 -3.39 30.85 46.89
CA GLU A 52 -2.76 30.43 45.62
C GLU A 52 -1.24 30.22 45.72
N ASP A 53 -0.57 30.91 46.65
CA ASP A 53 0.88 30.83 46.86
C ASP A 53 1.27 29.57 47.66
N ASP A 54 0.42 29.16 48.61
CA ASP A 54 0.60 27.93 49.38
C ASP A 54 0.42 26.65 48.52
N ILE A 55 -0.38 26.72 47.45
CA ILE A 55 -0.53 25.64 46.46
C ILE A 55 0.74 25.49 45.62
N ILE A 56 1.41 26.59 45.30
CA ILE A 56 2.67 26.60 44.55
C ILE A 56 3.81 26.07 45.41
N ASP A 57 3.88 26.44 46.70
CA ASP A 57 4.88 25.91 47.64
C ASP A 57 4.69 24.41 47.93
N ALA A 58 3.45 23.92 47.98
CA ALA A 58 3.16 22.49 48.06
C ALA A 58 3.58 21.73 46.77
N TYR A 59 3.44 22.38 45.61
CA TYR A 59 3.89 21.84 44.32
C TYR A 59 5.42 21.78 44.23
N ASP A 60 6.13 22.79 44.76
CA ASP A 60 7.59 22.83 44.82
C ASP A 60 8.19 21.88 45.89
N GLN A 61 7.44 21.55 46.95
CA GLN A 61 7.82 20.49 47.89
C GLN A 61 7.67 19.07 47.31
N LEU A 62 6.81 18.89 46.30
CA LEU A 62 6.65 17.62 45.58
C LEU A 62 7.84 17.25 44.68
N HIS A 63 8.82 18.15 44.48
CA HIS A 63 9.96 17.97 43.57
C HIS A 63 11.34 18.20 44.21
N LYS A 64 11.65 17.47 45.31
CA LYS A 64 13.01 17.42 45.86
C LYS A 64 13.44 16.00 46.20
N LEU A 65 14.04 15.30 45.24
CA LEU A 65 15.14 14.37 45.54
C LEU A 65 16.39 15.23 45.75
N ASP A 66 17.15 14.99 46.81
CA ASP A 66 18.39 15.75 47.04
C ASP A 66 19.58 15.16 46.25
N ASP A 67 20.71 15.86 46.25
CA ASP A 67 21.91 15.43 45.50
C ASP A 67 22.48 14.08 46.02
N SER A 68 22.16 13.69 47.26
CA SER A 68 22.55 12.39 47.83
C SER A 68 21.68 11.28 47.27
N ASP A 69 20.38 11.51 47.15
CA ASP A 69 19.43 10.57 46.55
C ASP A 69 19.74 10.31 45.07
N LEU A 70 20.07 11.37 44.33
CA LEU A 70 20.47 11.27 42.92
C LEU A 70 21.79 10.48 42.73
N TYR A 71 22.72 10.59 43.69
CA TYR A 71 23.97 9.81 43.68
C TYR A 71 23.70 8.30 43.87
N HIS A 72 22.81 7.93 44.79
CA HIS A 72 22.48 6.53 45.05
C HIS A 72 21.70 5.88 43.89
N VAL A 73 20.81 6.64 43.24
CA VAL A 73 20.15 6.20 42.00
C VAL A 73 21.18 5.99 40.87
N GLY A 74 22.14 6.91 40.74
CA GLY A 74 23.22 6.79 39.76
C GLY A 74 24.14 5.58 39.98
N GLU A 75 24.49 5.27 41.23
CA GLU A 75 25.32 4.10 41.56
C GLU A 75 24.57 2.78 41.38
N ALA A 76 23.28 2.72 41.73
CA ALA A 76 22.44 1.55 41.44
C ALA A 76 22.33 1.28 39.93
N TYR A 77 22.19 2.34 39.13
CA TYR A 77 22.14 2.26 37.67
C TYR A 77 23.43 1.71 37.07
N ARG A 78 24.60 2.14 37.59
CA ARG A 78 25.91 1.61 37.18
C ARG A 78 26.02 0.11 37.42
N ARG A 79 25.52 -0.38 38.57
CA ARG A 79 25.53 -1.81 38.92
C ARG A 79 24.59 -2.65 38.06
N MET A 80 23.44 -2.11 37.66
CA MET A 80 22.55 -2.79 36.70
C MET A 80 23.20 -2.91 35.31
N ALA A 81 23.85 -1.84 34.84
CA ALA A 81 24.56 -1.85 33.55
C ALA A 81 25.74 -2.84 33.52
N GLU A 82 26.33 -3.14 34.68
CA GLU A 82 27.39 -4.15 34.86
C GLU A 82 26.83 -5.57 35.07
N GLY A 83 25.50 -5.77 35.08
CA GLY A 83 24.84 -7.07 35.25
C GLY A 83 24.62 -7.52 36.70
N ASN A 84 24.88 -6.66 37.68
CA ASN A 84 24.78 -6.96 39.12
C ASN A 84 23.46 -6.41 39.70
N VAL A 85 22.35 -7.04 39.31
CA VAL A 85 20.98 -6.56 39.62
C VAL A 85 20.65 -6.60 41.11
N ASP A 86 21.09 -7.64 41.84
CA ASP A 86 20.80 -7.78 43.27
C ASP A 86 21.45 -6.66 44.10
N GLU A 87 22.67 -6.27 43.73
CA GLU A 87 23.44 -5.22 44.41
C GLU A 87 22.84 -3.82 44.13
N ALA A 88 22.32 -3.61 42.91
CA ALA A 88 21.59 -2.40 42.56
C ALA A 88 20.29 -2.26 43.36
N MET A 89 19.55 -3.36 43.51
CA MET A 89 18.29 -3.38 44.27
C MET A 89 18.52 -3.20 45.78
N GLU A 90 19.65 -3.63 46.32
CA GLU A 90 20.03 -3.38 47.72
C GLU A 90 20.36 -1.90 47.98
N ILE A 91 21.02 -1.22 47.03
CA ILE A 91 21.30 0.22 47.11
C ILE A 91 20.00 1.02 47.11
N LEU A 92 19.07 0.67 46.21
CA LEU A 92 17.78 1.34 46.08
C LEU A 92 16.87 1.10 47.29
N SER A 93 16.77 -0.12 47.78
CA SER A 93 15.88 -0.43 48.93
C SER A 93 16.38 0.10 50.27
N ARG A 94 17.66 0.44 50.42
CA ARG A 94 18.19 1.08 51.64
C ARG A 94 17.91 2.59 51.72
N HIS A 95 17.77 3.24 50.57
CA HIS A 95 17.66 4.70 50.50
C HIS A 95 16.26 5.15 50.04
N PHE A 96 15.46 4.24 49.47
CA PHE A 96 14.09 4.48 49.03
C PHE A 96 13.16 3.38 49.57
N ASP A 97 12.00 3.78 50.09
CA ASP A 97 11.03 2.86 50.71
C ASP A 97 10.25 2.10 49.63
N LEU A 98 10.80 0.97 49.18
CA LEU A 98 10.30 0.18 48.05
C LEU A 98 9.68 -1.14 48.52
N ALA A 99 8.54 -1.51 47.92
CA ALA A 99 7.92 -2.80 48.18
C ALA A 99 8.81 -3.95 47.66
N PRO A 100 8.96 -5.06 48.41
CA PRO A 100 9.85 -6.15 48.03
C PRO A 100 9.33 -6.93 46.81
N PRO A 101 10.21 -7.47 45.95
CA PRO A 101 9.82 -8.22 44.76
C PRO A 101 9.17 -9.57 45.11
N PRO A 102 8.31 -10.11 44.23
CA PRO A 102 7.58 -11.35 44.49
C PRO A 102 8.55 -12.54 44.57
N THR A 103 8.53 -13.21 45.73
CA THR A 103 9.31 -14.41 46.02
C THR A 103 8.62 -15.63 45.40
N ASN A 104 9.13 -16.14 44.27
CA ASN A 104 9.10 -17.57 43.92
C ASN A 104 9.71 -17.84 42.55
N VAL A 105 11.00 -18.23 42.52
CA VAL A 105 11.47 -19.27 41.60
C VAL A 105 12.47 -20.12 42.38
N GLY A 106 12.07 -21.36 42.70
CA GLY A 106 12.95 -22.33 43.34
C GLY A 106 14.08 -22.75 42.39
N LEU A 107 15.31 -22.67 42.89
CA LEU A 107 16.49 -23.28 42.28
C LEU A 107 16.45 -24.81 42.45
N PRO A 108 16.83 -25.59 41.42
CA PRO A 108 17.50 -26.86 41.63
C PRO A 108 19.01 -26.64 41.56
N THR A 109 19.67 -26.86 42.70
CA THR A 109 21.11 -27.04 42.81
C THR A 109 21.56 -28.36 42.19
N SER A 110 22.52 -28.34 41.28
CA SER A 110 23.64 -29.30 41.25
C SER A 110 24.59 -29.01 40.09
N SER A 111 25.85 -28.68 40.39
CA SER A 111 27.00 -29.11 39.59
C SER A 111 27.30 -30.58 39.96
N PRO A 112 27.90 -31.42 39.08
CA PRO A 112 29.35 -31.34 38.87
C PRO A 112 29.87 -31.71 37.46
N GLU A 113 31.11 -31.25 37.22
CA GLU A 113 32.20 -31.89 36.46
C GLU A 113 32.16 -32.10 34.93
N ASN A 114 33.16 -31.46 34.30
CA ASN A 114 34.04 -31.94 33.22
C ASN A 114 33.44 -32.73 32.05
N GLY A 115 33.45 -32.09 30.88
CA GLY A 115 33.42 -32.75 29.58
C GLY A 115 33.61 -31.72 28.46
N ALA A 116 34.84 -31.59 27.96
CA ALA A 116 35.11 -30.89 26.73
C ALA A 116 34.65 -31.76 25.55
N GLU A 117 33.74 -31.26 24.72
CA GLU A 117 33.69 -31.46 23.26
C GLU A 117 32.54 -30.63 22.67
N GLY A 118 32.74 -30.13 21.44
CA GLY A 118 32.15 -28.89 20.94
C GLY A 118 30.64 -28.87 20.71
N ASP A 119 30.05 -27.68 20.90
CA ASP A 119 28.77 -27.30 20.31
C ASP A 119 28.96 -25.98 19.57
N MET A 120 28.74 -25.99 18.25
CA MET A 120 28.74 -24.76 17.46
C MET A 120 27.47 -23.99 17.81
N SER A 121 27.61 -22.75 18.31
CA SER A 121 26.48 -21.92 18.72
C SER A 121 25.42 -21.83 17.61
N LYS A 122 24.26 -22.45 17.83
CA LYS A 122 23.06 -22.17 17.04
C LYS A 122 22.49 -20.85 17.51
N ASP A 123 22.98 -19.75 16.95
CA ASP A 123 22.27 -18.48 17.04
C ASP A 123 20.83 -18.71 16.56
N PRO A 124 19.80 -18.25 17.30
CA PRO A 124 18.40 -18.46 16.92
C PRO A 124 18.18 -17.95 15.50
N ILE A 125 17.62 -18.76 14.63
CA ILE A 125 17.35 -18.39 13.24
C ILE A 125 15.89 -17.98 13.15
N HIS A 126 15.60 -16.82 12.52
CA HIS A 126 14.21 -16.49 12.20
C HIS A 126 13.72 -17.37 11.05
N PHE A 127 14.46 -17.41 9.93
CA PHE A 127 14.16 -18.30 8.81
C PHE A 127 15.31 -18.38 7.80
N ARG A 128 15.21 -19.34 6.86
CA ARG A 128 16.08 -19.49 5.70
C ARG A 128 15.27 -19.87 4.46
N ALA A 129 15.48 -19.17 3.34
CA ALA A 129 14.74 -19.37 2.09
C ALA A 129 15.65 -19.27 0.87
N HIS A 130 15.26 -19.90 -0.25
CA HIS A 130 15.90 -19.65 -1.54
C HIS A 130 15.65 -18.20 -1.98
N ARG A 131 16.67 -17.54 -2.53
CA ARG A 131 16.54 -16.17 -3.06
C ARG A 131 15.43 -16.06 -4.10
N SER A 132 15.29 -17.04 -5.01
CA SER A 132 14.27 -17.01 -6.08
C SER A 132 12.86 -16.88 -5.53
N GLU A 133 12.52 -17.74 -4.58
CA GLU A 133 11.21 -17.78 -3.92
C GLU A 133 10.93 -16.50 -3.12
N LEU A 134 11.90 -16.09 -2.30
CA LEU A 134 11.77 -14.89 -1.47
C LEU A 134 11.66 -13.62 -2.31
N LEU A 135 12.39 -13.52 -3.43
CA LEU A 135 12.35 -12.35 -4.31
C LEU A 135 10.98 -12.20 -4.99
N VAL A 136 10.36 -13.30 -5.43
CA VAL A 136 9.01 -13.29 -6.01
C VAL A 136 7.99 -12.84 -4.97
N ALA A 137 8.04 -13.43 -3.76
CA ALA A 137 7.15 -13.07 -2.66
C ALA A 137 7.31 -11.61 -2.24
N LEU A 138 8.55 -11.11 -2.09
CA LEU A 138 8.82 -9.72 -1.77
C LEU A 138 8.29 -8.77 -2.86
N SER A 139 8.54 -9.10 -4.13
CA SER A 139 8.04 -8.29 -5.26
C SER A 139 6.51 -8.15 -5.25
N ALA A 140 5.78 -9.14 -4.75
CA ALA A 140 4.33 -9.09 -4.67
C ALA A 140 3.87 -8.16 -3.53
N VAL A 141 4.40 -8.36 -2.31
CA VAL A 141 3.95 -7.58 -1.14
C VAL A 141 4.40 -6.12 -1.19
N THR A 142 5.52 -5.82 -1.86
CA THR A 142 6.00 -4.44 -2.06
C THR A 142 5.04 -3.58 -2.87
N GLU A 143 4.12 -4.16 -3.64
CA GLU A 143 3.12 -3.38 -4.39
C GLU A 143 2.12 -2.65 -3.50
N ALA A 144 1.90 -3.13 -2.28
CA ALA A 144 1.04 -2.48 -1.30
C ALA A 144 1.79 -1.47 -0.42
N VAL A 145 3.13 -1.51 -0.42
CA VAL A 145 3.97 -0.71 0.48
C VAL A 145 4.24 0.67 -0.14
N PRO A 146 3.94 1.78 0.56
CA PRO A 146 4.30 3.11 0.10
C PRO A 146 5.82 3.31 0.15
N ALA A 147 6.36 4.08 -0.81
CA ALA A 147 7.79 4.38 -0.83
C ALA A 147 8.23 5.28 0.34
N LYS A 148 7.30 6.06 0.90
CA LYS A 148 7.50 6.89 2.08
C LYS A 148 6.16 7.14 2.76
N ASP A 149 6.12 7.06 4.08
CA ASP A 149 4.94 7.29 4.89
C ASP A 149 5.30 8.05 6.19
N ASN A 150 4.30 8.65 6.84
CA ASN A 150 4.48 9.25 8.16
C ASN A 150 4.45 8.20 9.28
N ILE A 151 3.93 7.00 9.01
CA ILE A 151 3.91 5.86 9.93
C ILE A 151 5.00 4.88 9.47
N PRO A 152 6.19 4.84 10.12
CA PRO A 152 7.35 4.10 9.62
C PRO A 152 7.12 2.61 9.37
N ILE A 153 6.29 1.95 10.19
CA ILE A 153 6.01 0.52 10.03
C ILE A 153 5.26 0.19 8.74
N LEU A 154 4.59 1.16 8.11
CA LEU A 154 3.94 0.97 6.80
C LEU A 154 4.96 0.89 5.66
N GLU A 155 6.18 1.38 5.84
CA GLU A 155 7.29 1.22 4.87
C GLU A 155 7.93 -0.18 4.96
N ASN A 156 7.53 -0.98 5.96
CA ASN A 156 8.03 -2.33 6.19
C ASN A 156 7.14 -3.39 5.54
N VAL A 157 7.73 -4.57 5.33
CA VAL A 157 7.00 -5.83 5.13
C VAL A 157 7.04 -6.65 6.40
N LEU A 158 5.93 -7.28 6.74
CA LEU A 158 5.84 -8.29 7.79
C LEU A 158 6.36 -9.62 7.25
N LEU A 159 7.24 -10.27 8.02
CA LEU A 159 7.81 -11.58 7.76
C LEU A 159 7.51 -12.48 8.95
N GLN A 160 6.64 -13.48 8.76
CA GLN A 160 6.18 -14.36 9.82
C GLN A 160 6.46 -15.82 9.42
N PRO A 161 7.46 -16.48 10.04
CA PRO A 161 7.68 -17.92 9.88
C PRO A 161 6.47 -18.70 10.40
N ASP A 162 6.00 -19.66 9.61
CA ASP A 162 4.86 -20.53 9.89
C ASP A 162 5.13 -21.94 9.38
N GLY A 163 5.86 -22.73 10.18
CA GLY A 163 6.24 -24.09 9.83
C GLY A 163 7.19 -24.10 8.63
N GLU A 164 6.78 -24.76 7.54
CA GLU A 164 7.58 -24.87 6.31
C GLU A 164 7.45 -23.65 5.38
N ARG A 165 6.67 -22.63 5.77
CA ARG A 165 6.41 -21.46 4.94
C ARG A 165 6.75 -20.16 5.66
N LEU A 166 7.10 -19.14 4.89
CA LEU A 166 7.17 -17.77 5.33
C LEU A 166 5.91 -17.05 4.84
N LEU A 167 5.16 -16.44 5.76
CA LEU A 167 4.09 -15.53 5.42
C LEU A 167 4.67 -14.12 5.27
N LEU A 168 4.38 -13.48 4.13
CA LEU A 168 4.77 -12.10 3.88
C LEU A 168 3.52 -11.23 3.74
N ARG A 169 3.50 -10.06 4.38
CA ARG A 169 2.43 -9.08 4.21
C ARG A 169 2.99 -7.66 4.04
N GLY A 170 2.37 -6.89 3.15
CA GLY A 170 2.63 -5.46 2.95
C GLY A 170 1.30 -4.71 2.93
N THR A 171 1.26 -3.49 3.47
CA THR A 171 0.02 -2.71 3.56
C THR A 171 0.27 -1.21 3.58
N ASN A 172 -0.70 -0.45 3.07
CA ASN A 172 -0.81 1.00 3.23
C ASN A 172 -2.12 1.42 3.91
N LEU A 173 -2.75 0.50 4.66
CA LEU A 173 -4.06 0.64 5.32
C LEU A 173 -5.28 0.71 4.39
N ASP A 174 -5.11 0.90 3.08
CA ASP A 174 -6.19 0.85 2.07
C ASP A 174 -6.09 -0.36 1.13
N LEU A 175 -4.86 -0.85 0.94
CA LEU A 175 -4.49 -2.04 0.19
C LEU A 175 -3.53 -2.85 1.04
N GLU A 176 -3.80 -4.13 1.18
CA GLU A 176 -2.95 -5.12 1.81
C GLU A 176 -2.73 -6.28 0.83
N ILE A 177 -1.49 -6.73 0.70
CA ILE A 177 -1.14 -7.91 -0.07
C ILE A 177 -0.43 -8.89 0.86
N GLY A 178 -0.92 -10.12 0.88
CA GLY A 178 -0.31 -11.26 1.55
C GLY A 178 0.10 -12.33 0.54
N THR A 179 1.24 -12.96 0.79
CA THR A 179 1.70 -14.12 0.02
C THR A 179 2.52 -15.06 0.90
N ARG A 180 2.93 -16.20 0.34
CA ARG A 180 3.73 -17.21 1.01
C ARG A 180 4.91 -17.64 0.15
N CYS A 181 6.02 -18.01 0.78
CA CYS A 181 7.09 -18.74 0.10
C CYS A 181 7.61 -19.90 0.96
N GLU A 182 8.26 -20.88 0.33
CA GLU A 182 8.81 -22.04 1.01
C GLU A 182 10.11 -21.71 1.76
N LEU A 183 10.23 -22.28 2.96
CA LEU A 183 11.45 -22.24 3.76
C LEU A 183 12.28 -23.50 3.50
N LEU A 184 13.61 -23.37 3.58
CA LEU A 184 14.53 -24.51 3.48
C LEU A 184 14.44 -25.43 4.69
N GLU A 185 14.07 -24.86 5.84
CA GLU A 185 13.97 -25.53 7.12
C GLU A 185 12.76 -24.96 7.84
N ALA A 186 11.97 -25.83 8.48
CA ALA A 186 10.80 -25.39 9.22
C ALA A 186 11.21 -24.42 10.34
N ALA A 187 10.53 -23.28 10.40
CA ALA A 187 10.77 -22.25 11.38
C ALA A 187 9.44 -21.77 11.97
N ALA A 188 9.45 -21.57 13.29
CA ALA A 188 8.34 -20.99 14.04
C ALA A 188 8.93 -20.02 15.05
N GLY A 189 8.28 -18.88 15.24
CA GLY A 189 8.76 -17.85 16.15
C GLY A 189 7.99 -16.57 15.97
N GLU A 190 8.38 -15.56 16.74
CA GLU A 190 7.86 -14.21 16.55
C GLU A 190 8.25 -13.69 15.17
N GLY A 191 7.26 -13.17 14.45
CA GLY A 191 7.50 -12.45 13.21
C GLY A 191 8.23 -11.15 13.46
N LEU A 192 8.70 -10.56 12.37
CA LEU A 192 9.35 -9.25 12.39
C LEU A 192 8.92 -8.41 11.21
N THR A 193 9.13 -7.11 11.30
CA THR A 193 8.93 -6.21 10.17
C THR A 193 10.27 -5.61 9.75
N ILE A 194 10.48 -5.43 8.45
CA ILE A 194 11.72 -4.91 7.88
C ILE A 194 11.44 -3.98 6.70
N ALA A 195 12.25 -2.94 6.52
CA ALA A 195 12.09 -1.96 5.44
C ALA A 195 12.02 -2.65 4.07
N ALA A 196 10.89 -2.46 3.37
CA ALA A 196 10.54 -3.26 2.20
C ALA A 196 11.48 -3.01 1.01
N ASP A 197 11.74 -1.75 0.67
CA ASP A 197 12.65 -1.38 -0.44
C ASP A 197 14.07 -1.87 -0.19
N GLU A 198 14.59 -1.62 1.03
CA GLU A 198 15.95 -2.02 1.39
C GLU A 198 16.11 -3.55 1.33
N PHE A 199 15.18 -4.30 1.93
CA PHE A 199 15.25 -5.75 1.95
C PHE A 199 15.06 -6.35 0.54
N TYR A 200 14.11 -5.83 -0.25
CA TYR A 200 13.93 -6.24 -1.64
C TYR A 200 15.21 -6.02 -2.46
N ARG A 201 15.84 -4.83 -2.35
CA ARG A 201 17.08 -4.51 -3.05
C ARG A 201 18.24 -5.41 -2.62
N ILE A 202 18.35 -5.72 -1.33
CA ILE A 202 19.37 -6.65 -0.83
C ILE A 202 19.17 -8.03 -1.46
N VAL A 203 17.98 -8.62 -1.33
CA VAL A 203 17.68 -9.96 -1.88
C VAL A 203 17.89 -9.98 -3.40
N LYS A 204 17.43 -8.95 -4.12
CA LYS A 204 17.60 -8.83 -5.58
C LYS A 204 19.07 -8.82 -6.02
N ASN A 205 19.96 -8.21 -5.24
CA ASN A 205 21.39 -8.11 -5.59
C ASN A 205 22.25 -9.27 -5.07
N MET A 206 21.67 -10.22 -4.34
CA MET A 206 22.37 -11.46 -3.98
C MET A 206 22.54 -12.38 -5.21
N PRO A 207 23.54 -13.29 -5.20
CA PRO A 207 23.68 -14.31 -6.24
C PRO A 207 22.41 -15.14 -6.44
N GLU A 208 22.09 -15.55 -7.66
CA GLU A 208 20.83 -16.27 -7.95
C GLU A 208 20.65 -17.54 -7.13
N SER A 209 21.74 -18.29 -6.93
CA SER A 209 21.77 -19.53 -6.13
C SER A 209 21.91 -19.29 -4.63
N ALA A 210 21.80 -18.05 -4.16
CA ALA A 210 21.96 -17.74 -2.75
C ALA A 210 20.77 -18.24 -1.93
N GLU A 211 21.08 -18.76 -0.76
CA GLU A 211 20.12 -19.04 0.29
C GLU A 211 20.20 -17.88 1.29
N ILE A 212 19.07 -17.22 1.49
CA ILE A 212 18.97 -16.06 2.36
C ILE A 212 18.67 -16.56 3.77
N THR A 213 19.56 -16.26 4.71
CA THR A 213 19.38 -16.58 6.13
C THR A 213 19.17 -15.30 6.91
N VAL A 214 18.09 -15.25 7.70
CA VAL A 214 17.76 -14.13 8.59
C VAL A 214 17.84 -14.61 10.04
N LYS A 215 18.65 -13.92 10.85
CA LYS A 215 18.87 -14.20 12.28
C LYS A 215 18.80 -12.91 13.08
N PRO A 216 18.59 -12.94 14.40
CA PRO A 216 18.77 -11.77 15.26
C PRO A 216 20.14 -11.14 15.06
N GLY A 217 20.15 -9.81 15.09
CA GLY A 217 21.35 -8.99 14.96
C GLY A 217 22.14 -8.92 16.26
N GLN A 218 23.16 -8.07 16.26
CA GLN A 218 24.01 -7.84 17.44
C GLN A 218 23.31 -7.01 18.52
N PHE A 219 22.32 -6.21 18.12
CA PHE A 219 21.58 -5.31 19.01
C PHE A 219 20.09 -5.66 18.99
N PRO A 220 19.34 -5.39 20.08
CA PRO A 220 17.89 -5.50 20.08
C PRO A 220 17.25 -4.70 18.93
N GLY A 221 16.20 -5.24 18.32
CA GLY A 221 15.54 -4.61 17.17
C GLY A 221 16.37 -4.58 15.88
N GLN A 222 17.38 -5.46 15.76
CA GLN A 222 18.07 -5.71 14.51
C GLN A 222 18.00 -7.17 14.10
N VAL A 223 18.12 -7.39 12.79
CA VAL A 223 18.39 -8.70 12.18
C VAL A 223 19.66 -8.66 11.35
N THR A 224 20.40 -9.76 11.35
CA THR A 224 21.41 -10.05 10.33
C THR A 224 20.76 -10.79 9.16
N VAL A 225 20.86 -10.23 7.96
CA VAL A 225 20.55 -10.91 6.69
C VAL A 225 21.86 -11.35 6.03
N SER A 226 21.96 -12.62 5.66
CA SER A 226 23.14 -13.18 5.02
C SER A 226 22.82 -14.04 3.80
N GLY A 227 23.71 -14.01 2.81
CA GLY A 227 23.63 -14.80 1.58
C GLY A 227 25.00 -14.95 0.96
N GLY A 228 25.51 -16.18 0.91
CA GLY A 228 26.91 -16.45 0.51
C GLY A 228 27.90 -15.73 1.43
N ARG A 229 28.70 -14.80 0.89
CA ARG A 229 29.70 -14.01 1.64
C ARG A 229 29.19 -12.63 2.07
N SER A 230 27.98 -12.27 1.69
CA SER A 230 27.39 -10.96 1.98
C SER A 230 26.64 -11.02 3.31
N ARG A 231 26.80 -9.99 4.13
CA ARG A 231 26.13 -9.83 5.43
C ARG A 231 25.65 -8.39 5.58
N PHE A 232 24.41 -8.22 5.99
CA PHE A 232 23.75 -6.94 6.23
C PHE A 232 23.13 -6.98 7.63
N ASN A 233 23.15 -5.86 8.36
CA ASN A 233 22.43 -5.70 9.61
C ASN A 233 21.36 -4.63 9.41
N LEU A 234 20.11 -4.99 9.66
CA LEU A 234 18.94 -4.17 9.34
C LEU A 234 18.11 -3.96 10.59
N HIS A 235 17.53 -2.78 10.72
CA HIS A 235 16.58 -2.48 11.80
C HIS A 235 15.23 -3.12 11.54
N THR A 236 14.55 -3.50 12.61
CA THR A 236 13.22 -4.11 12.59
C THR A 236 12.28 -3.41 13.55
N LEU A 237 10.98 -3.48 13.27
CA LEU A 237 9.95 -3.13 14.24
C LEU A 237 9.14 -4.38 14.63
N PRO A 238 8.51 -4.40 15.82
CA PRO A 238 7.74 -5.56 16.29
C PRO A 238 6.62 -5.95 15.33
N ALA A 239 6.42 -7.25 15.10
CA ALA A 239 5.31 -7.74 14.27
C ALA A 239 3.94 -7.49 14.88
N SER A 240 3.84 -7.38 16.22
CA SER A 240 2.60 -7.04 16.94
C SER A 240 2.01 -5.70 16.52
N ASP A 241 2.87 -4.78 16.06
CA ASP A 241 2.49 -3.42 15.72
C ASP A 241 2.07 -3.31 14.25
N PHE A 242 2.26 -4.38 13.46
CA PHE A 242 1.98 -4.38 12.03
C PHE A 242 0.46 -4.39 11.78
N PRO A 243 -0.09 -3.39 11.06
CA PRO A 243 -1.52 -3.28 10.90
C PRO A 243 -2.11 -4.35 9.96
N SER A 244 -3.41 -4.59 10.11
CA SER A 244 -4.18 -5.46 9.23
C SER A 244 -5.49 -4.81 8.82
N ILE A 245 -5.87 -4.97 7.56
CA ILE A 245 -7.20 -4.57 7.04
C ILE A 245 -8.27 -5.64 7.39
N GLY A 246 -7.83 -6.83 7.85
CA GLY A 246 -8.69 -7.95 8.19
C GLY A 246 -8.86 -8.94 7.04
N ALA A 247 -8.57 -10.22 7.32
CA ALA A 247 -8.62 -11.32 6.36
C ALA A 247 -9.97 -12.06 6.32
N ASP A 248 -10.99 -11.55 7.02
CA ASP A 248 -12.34 -12.13 6.91
C ASP A 248 -12.80 -12.06 5.46
N ARG A 249 -13.31 -13.19 4.97
CA ARG A 249 -13.68 -13.39 3.58
C ARG A 249 -15.16 -13.07 3.41
N PRO A 250 -15.53 -12.05 2.62
CA PRO A 250 -16.92 -11.81 2.24
C PRO A 250 -17.49 -12.97 1.39
N PRO A 251 -18.79 -12.94 1.05
CA PRO A 251 -19.35 -13.87 0.08
C PRO A 251 -18.61 -13.81 -1.27
N LEU A 252 -18.49 -14.96 -1.93
CA LEU A 252 -17.92 -15.06 -3.26
C LEU A 252 -18.83 -14.34 -4.26
N ALA A 253 -18.32 -13.30 -4.91
CA ALA A 253 -19.02 -12.54 -5.93
C ALA A 253 -18.83 -13.17 -7.31
N PHE A 254 -17.60 -13.40 -7.74
CA PHE A 254 -17.31 -14.04 -9.03
C PHE A 254 -15.91 -14.68 -9.06
N ALA A 255 -15.70 -15.55 -10.05
CA ALA A 255 -14.39 -16.08 -10.39
C ALA A 255 -14.12 -15.91 -11.88
N VAL A 256 -12.90 -15.55 -12.26
CA VAL A 256 -12.53 -15.27 -13.65
C VAL A 256 -11.05 -15.55 -13.89
N GLN A 257 -10.68 -15.97 -15.10
CA GLN A 257 -9.27 -16.17 -15.45
C GLN A 257 -8.49 -14.86 -15.32
N ALA A 258 -7.33 -14.92 -14.67
CA ALA A 258 -6.47 -13.78 -14.40
C ALA A 258 -6.18 -12.95 -15.67
N SER A 259 -5.72 -13.60 -16.75
CA SER A 259 -5.41 -12.93 -18.02
C SER A 259 -6.60 -12.16 -18.60
N VAL A 260 -7.80 -12.75 -18.60
CA VAL A 260 -9.02 -12.12 -19.12
C VAL A 260 -9.38 -10.88 -18.31
N LEU A 261 -9.27 -10.97 -16.98
CA LEU A 261 -9.52 -9.85 -16.09
C LEU A 261 -8.48 -8.74 -16.27
N THR A 262 -7.19 -9.07 -16.29
CA THR A 262 -6.12 -8.06 -16.37
C THR A 262 -6.15 -7.32 -17.71
N ASP A 263 -6.55 -8.01 -18.79
CA ASP A 263 -6.79 -7.39 -20.09
C ASP A 263 -7.96 -6.42 -20.03
N ALA A 264 -9.11 -6.85 -19.48
CA ALA A 264 -10.29 -6.00 -19.37
C ALA A 264 -10.05 -4.76 -18.49
N LEU A 265 -9.38 -4.93 -17.34
CA LEU A 265 -8.94 -3.81 -16.49
C LEU A 265 -7.98 -2.89 -17.24
N GLY A 266 -7.07 -3.45 -18.05
CA GLY A 266 -6.16 -2.69 -18.89
C GLY A 266 -6.88 -1.82 -19.93
N ARG A 267 -7.95 -2.35 -20.54
CA ARG A 267 -8.77 -1.63 -21.53
C ARG A 267 -9.51 -0.44 -20.93
N VAL A 268 -9.95 -0.53 -19.68
CA VAL A 268 -10.73 0.57 -19.07
C VAL A 268 -9.87 1.57 -18.28
N ALA A 269 -8.67 1.18 -17.84
CA ALA A 269 -7.93 1.95 -16.84
C ALA A 269 -7.61 3.40 -17.22
N TYR A 270 -7.42 3.69 -18.52
CA TYR A 270 -7.15 5.04 -19.00
C TYR A 270 -8.31 6.02 -18.76
N ALA A 271 -9.53 5.49 -18.62
CA ALA A 271 -10.73 6.28 -18.42
C ALA A 271 -10.96 6.66 -16.95
N MET A 272 -10.17 6.17 -15.99
CA MET A 272 -10.28 6.58 -14.59
C MET A 272 -9.83 8.03 -14.39
N ASN A 273 -10.50 8.75 -13.50
CA ASN A 273 -10.08 10.08 -13.06
C ASN A 273 -8.86 9.99 -12.13
N THR A 274 -7.77 10.64 -12.51
CA THR A 274 -6.51 10.68 -11.75
C THR A 274 -6.20 12.05 -11.13
N THR A 275 -6.99 13.08 -11.43
CA THR A 275 -6.64 14.47 -11.12
C THR A 275 -7.67 15.18 -10.24
N MET A 276 -8.97 14.91 -10.41
CA MET A 276 -10.04 15.61 -9.70
C MET A 276 -10.30 14.93 -8.35
N LYS A 277 -9.99 15.62 -7.25
CA LYS A 277 -10.13 15.07 -5.88
C LYS A 277 -11.56 15.13 -5.34
N ASP A 278 -12.40 15.97 -5.92
CA ASP A 278 -13.81 16.18 -5.54
C ASP A 278 -14.75 15.07 -6.04
N ARG A 279 -14.26 14.21 -6.94
CA ARG A 279 -15.02 13.08 -7.53
C ARG A 279 -14.27 11.75 -7.34
N PRO A 280 -14.10 11.29 -6.09
CA PRO A 280 -13.36 10.06 -5.80
C PRO A 280 -14.03 8.82 -6.42
N TYR A 281 -15.36 8.81 -6.56
CA TYR A 281 -16.14 7.74 -7.21
C TYR A 281 -15.79 7.52 -8.69
N LEU A 282 -15.02 8.43 -9.32
CA LEU A 282 -14.49 8.26 -10.68
C LEU A 282 -13.02 7.81 -10.72
N SER A 283 -12.35 7.73 -9.56
CA SER A 283 -10.93 7.35 -9.44
C SER A 283 -10.69 5.83 -9.35
N GLY A 284 -11.69 5.05 -9.76
CA GLY A 284 -11.70 3.61 -9.71
C GLY A 284 -12.46 3.00 -10.87
N THR A 285 -12.50 1.67 -10.87
CA THR A 285 -13.24 0.88 -11.86
C THR A 285 -14.51 0.33 -11.22
N PHE A 286 -15.64 0.56 -11.87
CA PHE A 286 -16.94 0.01 -11.50
C PHE A 286 -17.08 -1.41 -12.06
N VAL A 287 -17.56 -2.34 -11.25
CA VAL A 287 -17.72 -3.75 -11.63
C VAL A 287 -19.15 -4.19 -11.38
N GLU A 288 -19.84 -4.67 -12.41
CA GLU A 288 -21.26 -5.02 -12.36
C GLU A 288 -21.50 -6.41 -12.95
N GLY A 289 -22.24 -7.25 -12.23
CA GLY A 289 -22.79 -8.50 -12.78
C GLY A 289 -24.05 -8.21 -13.61
N LEU A 290 -24.04 -8.59 -14.88
CA LEU A 290 -25.17 -8.39 -15.80
C LEU A 290 -26.12 -9.60 -15.80
N GLU A 291 -27.40 -9.35 -16.09
CA GLU A 291 -28.41 -10.42 -16.26
C GLU A 291 -28.04 -11.43 -17.36
N SER A 292 -27.21 -11.03 -18.31
CA SER A 292 -26.67 -11.91 -19.36
C SER A 292 -25.67 -12.96 -18.86
N GLY A 293 -25.28 -12.90 -17.58
CA GLY A 293 -24.21 -13.74 -17.00
C GLY A 293 -22.80 -13.20 -17.24
N LYS A 294 -22.66 -12.02 -17.85
CA LYS A 294 -21.37 -11.33 -18.06
C LYS A 294 -21.03 -10.40 -16.90
N LEU A 295 -19.75 -10.11 -16.74
CA LEU A 295 -19.23 -9.08 -15.85
C LEU A 295 -18.89 -7.84 -16.67
N ALA A 296 -19.53 -6.72 -16.39
CA ALA A 296 -19.16 -5.42 -16.96
C ALA A 296 -18.12 -4.74 -16.07
N ILE A 297 -17.04 -4.30 -16.68
CA ILE A 297 -15.96 -3.53 -16.06
C ILE A 297 -15.98 -2.16 -16.74
N CYS A 298 -16.17 -1.09 -15.97
CA CYS A 298 -16.40 0.26 -16.49
C CYS A 298 -15.55 1.29 -15.77
N ALA A 299 -15.01 2.26 -16.50
CA ALA A 299 -14.34 3.42 -15.91
C ALA A 299 -14.69 4.70 -16.71
N THR A 300 -14.76 5.83 -16.02
CA THR A 300 -14.99 7.14 -16.62
C THR A 300 -14.42 8.27 -15.76
N ASP A 301 -14.02 9.37 -16.41
CA ASP A 301 -13.63 10.63 -15.78
C ASP A 301 -14.67 11.74 -16.03
N GLY A 302 -15.81 11.38 -16.65
CA GLY A 302 -16.88 12.28 -17.08
C GLY A 302 -16.70 12.88 -18.48
N LEU A 303 -15.52 12.77 -19.09
CA LEU A 303 -15.22 13.25 -20.46
C LEU A 303 -14.94 12.10 -21.42
N LYS A 304 -14.45 10.98 -20.91
CA LYS A 304 -14.32 9.72 -21.63
C LYS A 304 -14.73 8.54 -20.76
N MET A 305 -15.10 7.45 -21.40
CA MET A 305 -15.55 6.23 -20.72
C MET A 305 -15.14 5.01 -21.52
N ALA A 306 -14.89 3.91 -20.83
CA ALA A 306 -14.64 2.62 -21.44
C ALA A 306 -15.39 1.54 -20.66
N VAL A 307 -16.00 0.61 -21.38
CA VAL A 307 -16.69 -0.56 -20.84
C VAL A 307 -16.16 -1.80 -21.53
N SER A 308 -15.76 -2.81 -20.76
CA SER A 308 -15.39 -4.13 -21.23
C SER A 308 -16.27 -5.17 -20.55
N ARG A 309 -16.92 -6.04 -21.34
CA ARG A 309 -17.78 -7.09 -20.82
C ARG A 309 -17.11 -8.44 -21.01
N ILE A 310 -16.84 -9.14 -19.91
CA ILE A 310 -16.16 -10.43 -19.91
C ILE A 310 -17.07 -11.53 -19.37
N SER A 311 -16.79 -12.78 -19.73
CA SER A 311 -17.52 -13.94 -19.22
C SER A 311 -16.74 -14.55 -18.05
N PRO A 312 -17.21 -14.40 -16.80
CA PRO A 312 -16.58 -15.06 -15.66
C PRO A 312 -16.86 -16.58 -15.69
N SER A 313 -16.03 -17.36 -15.00
CA SER A 313 -16.29 -18.80 -14.79
C SER A 313 -17.36 -19.06 -13.73
N GLU A 314 -17.55 -18.12 -12.80
CA GLU A 314 -18.62 -18.14 -11.81
C GLU A 314 -19.09 -16.71 -11.56
N LEU A 315 -20.40 -16.50 -11.42
CA LEU A 315 -21.00 -15.20 -11.13
C LEU A 315 -22.18 -15.37 -10.16
N ASN A 316 -22.04 -14.81 -8.97
CA ASN A 316 -23.09 -14.72 -7.96
C ASN A 316 -23.63 -13.28 -7.91
N ALA A 317 -24.73 -13.07 -7.17
CA ALA A 317 -25.23 -11.74 -6.92
C ALA A 317 -24.35 -11.00 -5.91
N PHE A 318 -23.97 -9.76 -6.23
CA PHE A 318 -23.23 -8.86 -5.34
C PHE A 318 -23.61 -7.41 -5.64
N GLU A 319 -23.38 -6.52 -4.69
CA GLU A 319 -23.55 -5.08 -4.90
C GLU A 319 -22.37 -4.54 -5.73
N PRO A 320 -22.61 -3.87 -6.88
CA PRO A 320 -21.53 -3.38 -7.75
C PRO A 320 -20.56 -2.43 -7.05
N PRO A 321 -19.27 -2.79 -6.88
CA PRO A 321 -18.32 -1.94 -6.18
C PRO A 321 -17.58 -0.99 -7.13
N ILE A 322 -16.96 0.04 -6.53
CA ILE A 322 -15.95 0.87 -7.19
C ILE A 322 -14.58 0.50 -6.62
N ILE A 323 -13.75 -0.17 -7.44
CA ILE A 323 -12.42 -0.64 -7.07
C ILE A 323 -11.39 0.47 -7.29
N PRO A 324 -10.61 0.90 -6.28
CA PRO A 324 -9.64 1.98 -6.43
C PRO A 324 -8.57 1.74 -7.50
N ILE A 325 -8.08 2.82 -8.13
CA ILE A 325 -7.02 2.74 -9.16
C ILE A 325 -5.77 1.98 -8.68
N LYS A 326 -5.33 2.18 -7.43
CA LYS A 326 -4.16 1.48 -6.88
C LYS A 326 -4.38 -0.03 -6.82
N THR A 327 -5.58 -0.44 -6.46
CA THR A 327 -6.02 -1.84 -6.39
C THR A 327 -6.06 -2.46 -7.78
N VAL A 328 -6.60 -1.74 -8.76
CA VAL A 328 -6.59 -2.16 -10.18
C VAL A 328 -5.16 -2.33 -10.70
N GLN A 329 -4.26 -1.39 -10.38
CA GLN A 329 -2.85 -1.46 -10.76
C GLN A 329 -2.14 -2.66 -10.13
N ALA A 330 -2.37 -2.91 -8.83
CA ALA A 330 -1.82 -4.07 -8.13
C ALA A 330 -2.30 -5.38 -8.74
N ILE A 331 -3.61 -5.56 -8.97
CA ILE A 331 -4.19 -6.75 -9.63
C ILE A 331 -3.51 -7.00 -10.98
N ARG A 332 -3.36 -5.96 -11.81
CA ARG A 332 -2.74 -6.09 -13.13
C ARG A 332 -1.27 -6.51 -13.06
N LYS A 333 -0.52 -5.97 -12.09
CA LYS A 333 0.91 -6.26 -11.94
C LYS A 333 1.17 -7.63 -11.33
N LEU A 334 0.35 -8.04 -10.36
CA LEU A 334 0.47 -9.34 -9.69
C LEU A 334 0.01 -10.49 -10.59
N PHE A 335 -1.11 -10.32 -11.30
CA PHE A 335 -1.78 -11.43 -11.98
C PHE A 335 -1.66 -11.39 -13.51
N GLY A 336 -0.99 -10.40 -14.09
CA GLY A 336 -0.91 -10.20 -15.54
C GLY A 336 -0.24 -11.33 -16.33
N HIS A 337 0.49 -12.23 -15.66
CA HIS A 337 1.10 -13.41 -16.27
C HIS A 337 0.53 -14.73 -15.74
N SER A 338 -0.38 -14.68 -14.75
CA SER A 338 -1.00 -15.89 -14.22
C SER A 338 -2.03 -16.43 -15.20
N LYS A 339 -2.12 -17.76 -15.29
CA LYS A 339 -3.17 -18.48 -16.03
C LYS A 339 -4.26 -19.02 -15.11
N ALA A 340 -4.09 -18.85 -13.80
CA ALA A 340 -5.03 -19.30 -12.79
C ALA A 340 -6.33 -18.47 -12.83
N ALA A 341 -7.36 -18.98 -12.16
CA ALA A 341 -8.56 -18.23 -11.88
C ALA A 341 -8.34 -17.36 -10.64
N CYS A 342 -8.80 -16.12 -10.71
CA CYS A 342 -8.90 -15.22 -9.56
C CYS A 342 -10.31 -15.31 -8.99
N SER A 343 -10.43 -15.50 -7.68
CA SER A 343 -11.70 -15.45 -6.94
C SER A 343 -11.87 -14.09 -6.25
N PHE A 344 -13.06 -13.51 -6.39
CA PHE A 344 -13.39 -12.19 -5.86
C PHE A 344 -14.47 -12.31 -4.80
N PHE A 345 -14.16 -11.87 -3.59
CA PHE A 345 -15.08 -11.85 -2.46
C PHE A 345 -15.36 -10.39 -2.10
N ILE A 346 -16.64 -10.00 -2.09
CA ILE A 346 -17.03 -8.57 -2.07
C ILE A 346 -18.14 -8.35 -1.04
N ASN A 347 -18.04 -7.25 -0.30
CA ASN A 347 -19.15 -6.64 0.44
C ASN A 347 -19.18 -5.12 0.17
N ASP A 348 -19.93 -4.37 0.99
CA ASP A 348 -20.10 -2.92 0.88
C ASP A 348 -18.82 -2.11 1.18
N ARG A 349 -17.80 -2.69 1.82
CA ARG A 349 -16.62 -1.95 2.33
C ARG A 349 -15.30 -2.38 1.72
N LYS A 350 -15.16 -3.66 1.37
CA LYS A 350 -13.88 -4.22 0.93
C LYS A 350 -14.05 -5.30 -0.12
N ILE A 351 -12.94 -5.53 -0.82
CA ILE A 351 -12.75 -6.59 -1.78
C ILE A 351 -11.57 -7.45 -1.34
N VAL A 352 -11.75 -8.77 -1.40
CA VAL A 352 -10.68 -9.76 -1.24
C VAL A 352 -10.53 -10.49 -2.57
N VAL A 353 -9.31 -10.51 -3.09
CA VAL A 353 -8.94 -11.18 -4.33
C VAL A 353 -7.94 -12.27 -4.00
N GLU A 354 -8.25 -13.49 -4.40
CA GLU A 354 -7.37 -14.64 -4.21
C GLU A 354 -6.98 -15.22 -5.56
N CYS A 355 -5.69 -15.41 -5.77
CA CYS A 355 -5.13 -16.04 -6.96
C CYS A 355 -3.82 -16.73 -6.58
N GLU A 356 -3.74 -18.04 -6.81
CA GLU A 356 -2.60 -18.86 -6.38
C GLU A 356 -2.33 -18.69 -4.87
N ASP A 357 -1.09 -18.40 -4.45
CA ASP A 357 -0.73 -18.14 -3.05
C ASP A 357 -0.87 -16.65 -2.64
N ILE A 358 -1.39 -15.80 -3.52
CA ILE A 358 -1.52 -14.35 -3.27
C ILE A 358 -2.95 -14.03 -2.83
N THR A 359 -3.05 -13.31 -1.71
CA THR A 359 -4.28 -12.70 -1.22
C THR A 359 -4.13 -11.18 -1.25
N LEU A 360 -5.03 -10.49 -1.91
CA LEU A 360 -5.10 -9.03 -1.95
C LEU A 360 -6.38 -8.59 -1.27
N VAL A 361 -6.27 -7.68 -0.30
CA VAL A 361 -7.41 -7.07 0.40
C VAL A 361 -7.38 -5.58 0.15
N SER A 362 -8.50 -4.98 -0.25
CA SER A 362 -8.57 -3.55 -0.47
C SER A 362 -9.90 -2.96 -0.04
N LYS A 363 -9.87 -1.74 0.50
CA LYS A 363 -11.08 -0.94 0.69
C LYS A 363 -11.69 -0.55 -0.65
N LEU A 364 -13.00 -0.39 -0.66
CA LEU A 364 -13.74 0.13 -1.81
C LEU A 364 -13.85 1.64 -1.75
N ILE A 365 -14.13 2.27 -2.90
CA ILE A 365 -14.45 3.70 -2.94
C ILE A 365 -15.94 3.87 -2.64
N ASP A 366 -16.25 4.66 -1.62
CA ASP A 366 -17.61 5.08 -1.33
C ASP A 366 -18.13 6.06 -2.40
N GLY A 367 -19.36 5.84 -2.85
CA GLY A 367 -20.08 6.75 -3.73
C GLY A 367 -20.90 6.04 -4.79
N GLN A 368 -21.75 6.81 -5.47
CA GLN A 368 -22.57 6.29 -6.56
C GLN A 368 -21.84 6.48 -7.89
N PHE A 369 -21.55 5.37 -8.57
CA PHE A 369 -21.03 5.43 -9.93
C PHE A 369 -22.12 5.94 -10.90
N PRO A 370 -21.79 6.76 -11.92
CA PRO A 370 -22.77 7.22 -12.89
C PRO A 370 -23.51 6.07 -13.58
N ASP A 371 -24.79 6.27 -13.91
CA ASP A 371 -25.56 5.33 -14.73
C ASP A 371 -25.02 5.34 -16.18
N TYR A 372 -24.00 4.52 -16.39
CA TYR A 372 -23.22 4.48 -17.63
C TYR A 372 -24.03 3.91 -18.80
N HIS A 373 -25.05 3.08 -18.55
CA HIS A 373 -25.92 2.53 -19.59
C HIS A 373 -26.64 3.64 -20.36
N ARG A 374 -26.98 4.76 -19.70
CA ARG A 374 -27.59 5.93 -20.35
C ARG A 374 -26.61 6.76 -21.19
N ILE A 375 -25.31 6.59 -20.97
CA ILE A 375 -24.26 7.35 -21.63
C ILE A 375 -23.86 6.69 -22.95
N ILE A 376 -23.94 5.36 -23.03
CA ILE A 376 -23.58 4.59 -24.24
C ILE A 376 -24.65 4.81 -25.32
N PRO A 377 -24.32 5.45 -26.46
CA PRO A 377 -25.23 5.53 -27.59
C PRO A 377 -25.50 4.14 -28.17
N ALA A 378 -26.68 3.95 -28.75
CA ALA A 378 -26.95 2.72 -29.50
C ALA A 378 -25.97 2.60 -30.68
N ARG A 379 -25.46 1.39 -30.93
CA ARG A 379 -24.60 1.12 -32.10
C ARG A 379 -25.38 1.40 -33.37
N SER A 380 -24.97 2.44 -34.09
CA SER A 380 -25.54 2.80 -35.40
C SER A 380 -25.04 1.83 -36.47
N ASN A 381 -25.91 1.48 -37.42
CA ASN A 381 -25.53 0.78 -38.66
C ASN A 381 -24.69 1.68 -39.59
N VAL A 382 -24.68 2.98 -39.34
CA VAL A 382 -23.81 3.96 -40.01
C VAL A 382 -22.60 4.20 -39.12
N PHE A 383 -21.45 3.69 -39.55
CA PHE A 383 -20.16 3.84 -38.89
C PHE A 383 -19.04 3.92 -39.92
N LEU A 384 -17.94 4.59 -39.57
CA LEU A 384 -16.69 4.48 -40.32
C LEU A 384 -15.81 3.41 -39.70
N ARG A 385 -15.00 2.74 -40.51
CA ARG A 385 -13.90 1.87 -40.07
C ARG A 385 -12.57 2.45 -40.55
N ALA A 386 -11.56 2.44 -39.67
CA ALA A 386 -10.23 2.97 -39.99
C ALA A 386 -9.11 2.24 -39.24
N ASP A 387 -7.89 2.28 -39.78
CA ASP A 387 -6.69 1.80 -39.09
C ASP A 387 -6.37 2.71 -37.89
N ARG A 388 -6.35 2.11 -36.71
CA ARG A 388 -6.13 2.77 -35.42
C ARG A 388 -4.79 3.50 -35.37
N SER A 389 -3.73 2.88 -35.91
CA SER A 389 -2.38 3.43 -35.87
C SER A 389 -2.21 4.64 -36.78
N THR A 390 -2.87 4.62 -37.93
CA THR A 390 -2.83 5.65 -38.96
C THR A 390 -3.55 6.89 -38.46
N VAL A 391 -4.78 6.73 -37.98
CA VAL A 391 -5.58 7.82 -37.39
C VAL A 391 -4.86 8.42 -36.18
N SER A 392 -4.36 7.60 -35.26
CA SER A 392 -3.68 8.10 -34.06
C SER A 392 -2.44 8.94 -34.40
N LYS A 393 -1.60 8.47 -35.33
CA LYS A 393 -0.41 9.22 -35.78
C LYS A 393 -0.78 10.52 -36.50
N ALA A 394 -1.84 10.53 -37.30
CA ALA A 394 -2.33 11.73 -37.96
C ALA A 394 -2.85 12.76 -36.93
N ILE A 395 -3.64 12.33 -35.95
CA ILE A 395 -4.07 13.18 -34.82
C ILE A 395 -2.86 13.76 -34.09
N THR A 396 -1.83 12.95 -33.80
CA THR A 396 -0.59 13.43 -33.17
C THR A 396 0.10 14.51 -34.00
N ARG A 397 0.21 14.33 -35.33
CA ARG A 397 0.85 15.31 -36.23
C ARG A 397 0.08 16.62 -36.31
N VAL A 398 -1.24 16.58 -36.51
CA VAL A 398 -2.04 17.82 -36.57
C VAL A 398 -2.10 18.53 -35.23
N SER A 399 -1.93 17.80 -34.12
CA SER A 399 -1.92 18.38 -32.78
C SER A 399 -0.63 19.12 -32.43
N VAL A 400 0.42 19.06 -33.24
CA VAL A 400 1.70 19.78 -32.99
C VAL A 400 1.50 21.30 -32.95
N ILE A 401 0.54 21.82 -33.72
CA ILE A 401 0.21 23.25 -33.73
C ILE A 401 -0.70 23.66 -32.56
N ALA A 402 -1.19 22.71 -31.76
CA ALA A 402 -2.02 23.03 -30.61
C ALA A 402 -1.19 23.70 -29.52
N GLY A 403 -1.51 24.96 -29.19
CA GLY A 403 -0.86 25.63 -28.04
C GLY A 403 -1.18 24.96 -26.71
N ASP A 404 -2.47 24.75 -26.42
CA ASP A 404 -2.95 24.00 -25.24
C ASP A 404 -3.84 22.84 -25.69
N ILE A 405 -3.25 21.65 -25.84
CA ILE A 405 -3.93 20.46 -26.35
C ILE A 405 -5.15 20.05 -25.52
N SER A 406 -5.17 20.37 -24.22
CA SER A 406 -6.29 20.05 -23.32
C SER A 406 -7.58 20.81 -23.67
N LYS A 407 -7.44 21.95 -24.35
CA LYS A 407 -8.56 22.82 -24.77
C LYS A 407 -8.76 22.85 -26.27
N SER A 408 -7.97 22.09 -27.02
CA SER A 408 -8.08 21.99 -28.47
C SER A 408 -9.06 20.91 -28.87
N SER A 409 -9.73 21.12 -30.01
CA SER A 409 -10.55 20.11 -30.66
C SER A 409 -9.89 19.71 -31.97
N VAL A 410 -9.81 18.40 -32.23
CA VAL A 410 -9.60 17.87 -33.57
C VAL A 410 -10.95 17.75 -34.27
N ARG A 411 -11.02 18.20 -35.53
CA ARG A 411 -12.17 18.11 -36.41
C ARG A 411 -11.96 16.95 -37.37
N LEU A 412 -12.92 16.04 -37.43
CA LEU A 412 -12.97 14.91 -38.35
C LEU A 412 -14.05 15.20 -39.38
N ASP A 413 -13.65 15.60 -40.59
CA ASP A 413 -14.54 15.73 -41.75
C ASP A 413 -14.56 14.39 -42.49
N ILE A 414 -15.66 13.66 -42.30
CA ILE A 414 -15.82 12.28 -42.73
C ILE A 414 -16.64 12.28 -44.01
N GLN A 415 -16.05 11.74 -45.06
CA GLN A 415 -16.62 11.61 -46.40
C GLN A 415 -16.46 10.17 -46.90
N GLN A 416 -17.09 9.84 -48.01
CA GLN A 416 -17.00 8.51 -48.59
C GLN A 416 -15.54 8.18 -48.94
N GLY A 417 -14.99 7.15 -48.29
CA GLY A 417 -13.61 6.69 -48.49
C GLY A 417 -12.49 7.55 -47.85
N LEU A 418 -12.80 8.72 -47.29
CA LEU A 418 -11.79 9.69 -46.85
C LEU A 418 -12.23 10.44 -45.59
N MET A 419 -11.30 10.58 -44.63
CA MET A 419 -11.46 11.44 -43.46
C MET A 419 -10.37 12.50 -43.46
N GLN A 420 -10.76 13.78 -43.48
CA GLN A 420 -9.84 14.88 -43.22
C GLN A 420 -9.77 15.13 -41.71
N ILE A 421 -8.59 14.97 -41.14
CA ILE A 421 -8.32 15.27 -39.73
C ILE A 421 -7.71 16.66 -39.67
N GLU A 422 -8.35 17.57 -38.96
CA GLU A 422 -7.95 18.96 -38.93
C GLU A 422 -7.88 19.52 -37.51
N LEU A 423 -6.98 20.46 -37.31
CA LEU A 423 -6.92 21.26 -36.09
C LEU A 423 -6.65 22.71 -36.45
N VAL A 424 -7.38 23.62 -35.80
CA VAL A 424 -7.19 25.07 -35.93
C VAL A 424 -6.81 25.61 -34.55
N ALA A 425 -5.61 26.17 -34.45
CA ALA A 425 -5.10 26.81 -33.25
C ALA A 425 -5.68 28.23 -33.08
N ARG A 426 -5.63 28.76 -31.85
CA ARG A 426 -6.24 30.05 -31.51
C ARG A 426 -5.62 31.25 -32.22
N ASP A 427 -4.35 31.14 -32.60
CA ASP A 427 -3.59 32.16 -33.32
C ASP A 427 -3.79 32.08 -34.85
N GLY A 428 -4.69 31.22 -35.32
CA GLY A 428 -5.05 31.06 -36.73
C GLY A 428 -4.18 30.06 -37.49
N GLN A 429 -3.21 29.40 -36.83
CA GLN A 429 -2.49 28.29 -37.43
C GLN A 429 -3.44 27.11 -37.67
N ASN A 430 -3.26 26.41 -38.78
CA ASN A 430 -4.04 25.21 -39.09
C ASN A 430 -3.13 24.08 -39.56
N ALA A 431 -3.60 22.86 -39.33
CA ALA A 431 -3.02 21.62 -39.83
C ALA A 431 -4.16 20.74 -40.30
N SER A 432 -3.96 20.06 -41.43
CA SER A 432 -4.92 19.16 -42.05
C SER A 432 -4.17 17.97 -42.60
N GLU A 433 -4.70 16.78 -42.35
CA GLU A 433 -4.15 15.54 -42.86
C GLU A 433 -5.26 14.58 -43.32
N PRO A 434 -5.24 14.15 -44.60
CA PRO A 434 -6.15 13.14 -45.10
C PRO A 434 -5.77 11.74 -44.61
N VAL A 435 -6.78 10.94 -44.26
CA VAL A 435 -6.64 9.52 -43.93
C VAL A 435 -7.69 8.73 -44.70
N ASP A 436 -7.27 7.67 -45.39
CA ASP A 436 -8.17 6.72 -46.06
C ASP A 436 -9.00 5.95 -45.01
N ILE A 437 -10.30 5.83 -45.24
CA ILE A 437 -11.24 5.15 -44.34
C ILE A 437 -12.25 4.29 -45.12
N GLU A 438 -12.86 3.32 -44.45
CA GLU A 438 -14.03 2.61 -44.94
C GLU A 438 -15.30 3.30 -44.42
N PHE A 439 -15.98 4.06 -45.29
CA PHE A 439 -17.25 4.72 -44.96
C PHE A 439 -18.09 4.91 -46.22
N ASP A 440 -19.36 4.54 -46.14
CA ASP A 440 -20.33 4.60 -47.25
C ASP A 440 -21.64 5.25 -46.77
N GLY A 441 -21.53 6.49 -46.29
CA GLY A 441 -22.67 7.27 -45.80
C GLY A 441 -22.54 8.76 -46.12
N ASP A 442 -23.49 9.54 -45.63
CA ASP A 442 -23.50 10.99 -45.83
C ASP A 442 -22.32 11.67 -45.12
N SER A 443 -21.77 12.69 -45.78
CA SER A 443 -20.68 13.49 -45.23
C SER A 443 -21.11 14.19 -43.95
N HIS A 444 -20.28 14.14 -42.92
CA HIS A 444 -20.57 14.77 -41.64
C HIS A 444 -19.29 15.15 -40.89
N LEU A 445 -19.44 16.01 -39.90
CA LEU A 445 -18.34 16.54 -39.09
C LEU A 445 -18.44 16.04 -37.65
N ARG A 446 -17.34 15.55 -37.09
CA ARG A 446 -17.23 15.22 -35.65
C ARG A 446 -16.09 16.01 -35.02
N GLY A 447 -16.26 16.43 -33.77
CA GLY A 447 -15.26 17.19 -33.03
C GLY A 447 -14.95 16.53 -31.68
N PHE A 448 -13.66 16.32 -31.37
CA PHE A 448 -13.24 15.67 -30.12
C PHE A 448 -11.96 16.26 -29.57
N ASN A 449 -11.69 16.03 -28.28
CA ASN A 449 -10.38 16.28 -27.72
C ASN A 449 -9.35 15.26 -28.31
N PRO A 450 -8.23 15.71 -28.89
CA PRO A 450 -7.26 14.83 -29.54
C PRO A 450 -6.59 13.85 -28.57
N THR A 451 -6.36 14.25 -27.31
CA THR A 451 -5.79 13.38 -26.27
C THR A 451 -6.74 12.23 -25.97
N TYR A 452 -8.03 12.52 -25.76
CA TYR A 452 -9.01 11.47 -25.42
C TYR A 452 -9.24 10.47 -26.55
N VAL A 453 -9.23 10.95 -27.80
CA VAL A 453 -9.28 10.05 -28.96
C VAL A 453 -8.04 9.16 -28.99
N ASN A 454 -6.83 9.72 -28.84
CA ASN A 454 -5.60 8.93 -28.86
C ASN A 454 -5.50 7.92 -27.70
N GLU A 455 -5.93 8.29 -26.50
CA GLU A 455 -5.98 7.36 -25.36
C GLU A 455 -6.97 6.21 -25.62
N THR A 456 -8.15 6.53 -26.18
CA THR A 456 -9.17 5.55 -26.58
C THR A 456 -8.64 4.61 -27.66
N LEU A 457 -8.06 5.15 -28.73
CA LEU A 457 -7.42 4.37 -29.78
C LEU A 457 -6.20 3.59 -29.27
N SER A 458 -5.56 3.98 -28.18
CA SER A 458 -4.45 3.19 -27.61
C SER A 458 -4.95 2.00 -26.80
N SER A 459 -6.17 2.06 -26.28
CA SER A 459 -6.81 1.00 -25.51
C SER A 459 -7.43 -0.10 -26.38
N ILE A 460 -7.91 0.26 -27.57
CA ILE A 460 -8.47 -0.70 -28.52
C ILE A 460 -7.38 -1.68 -29.00
N SER A 461 -7.63 -2.98 -28.82
CA SER A 461 -6.66 -4.04 -29.10
C SER A 461 -6.57 -4.42 -30.59
N THR A 462 -7.61 -4.15 -31.37
CA THR A 462 -7.69 -4.47 -32.79
C THR A 462 -6.89 -3.48 -33.63
N THR A 463 -6.47 -3.90 -34.83
CA THR A 463 -5.75 -3.03 -35.78
C THR A 463 -6.66 -1.91 -36.29
N SER A 464 -7.93 -2.22 -36.54
CA SER A 464 -8.95 -1.28 -36.97
C SER A 464 -9.95 -1.01 -35.84
N PHE A 465 -10.63 0.13 -35.92
CA PHE A 465 -11.73 0.49 -35.03
C PHE A 465 -12.92 0.98 -35.85
N CYS A 466 -14.10 0.98 -35.23
CA CYS A 466 -15.31 1.58 -35.78
C CYS A 466 -15.70 2.82 -34.97
N LEU A 467 -16.11 3.91 -35.62
CA LEU A 467 -16.75 5.06 -34.99
C LEU A 467 -18.19 5.16 -35.47
N HIS A 468 -19.14 5.01 -34.55
CA HIS A 468 -20.57 4.98 -34.83
C HIS A 468 -21.23 6.37 -34.80
N GLY A 469 -22.25 6.52 -35.63
CA GLY A 469 -23.15 7.67 -35.66
C GLY A 469 -22.58 8.88 -36.40
N THR A 470 -23.47 9.76 -36.84
CA THR A 470 -23.14 10.91 -37.71
C THR A 470 -23.44 12.26 -37.07
N ASP A 471 -24.13 12.30 -35.92
CA ASP A 471 -24.52 13.53 -35.24
C ASP A 471 -23.28 14.26 -34.64
N PRO A 472 -22.98 15.50 -35.07
CA PRO A 472 -21.87 16.29 -34.54
C PRO A 472 -21.97 16.58 -33.04
N GLY A 473 -23.19 16.63 -32.50
CA GLY A 473 -23.44 16.91 -31.08
C GLY A 473 -23.47 15.66 -30.19
N ALA A 474 -23.44 14.47 -30.77
CA ALA A 474 -23.48 13.21 -30.02
C ALA A 474 -22.08 12.74 -29.58
N PRO A 475 -21.99 12.03 -28.44
CA PRO A 475 -20.76 11.36 -28.03
C PRO A 475 -20.18 10.47 -29.14
N GLY A 476 -18.86 10.45 -29.25
CA GLY A 476 -18.14 9.53 -30.11
C GLY A 476 -18.20 8.13 -29.52
N HIS A 477 -18.84 7.21 -30.21
CA HIS A 477 -18.91 5.80 -29.81
C HIS A 477 -17.94 5.00 -30.66
N PHE A 478 -16.80 4.67 -30.06
CA PHE A 478 -15.74 3.87 -30.65
C PHE A 478 -15.89 2.41 -30.20
N THR A 479 -15.68 1.48 -31.11
CA THR A 479 -15.65 0.04 -30.83
C THR A 479 -14.47 -0.61 -31.54
N PRO A 480 -13.91 -1.71 -31.01
CA PRO A 480 -12.97 -2.54 -31.75
C PRO A 480 -13.65 -3.11 -33.00
N ASP A 481 -12.89 -3.27 -34.08
CA ASP A 481 -13.41 -3.95 -35.27
C ASP A 481 -13.51 -5.45 -35.02
N GLY A 482 -14.73 -6.00 -35.01
CA GLY A 482 -15.01 -7.41 -34.74
C GLY A 482 -15.99 -7.63 -33.59
N ASP A 483 -15.94 -8.81 -32.97
CA ASP A 483 -16.92 -9.29 -31.99
C ASP A 483 -16.55 -8.95 -30.53
N ALA A 484 -15.62 -8.01 -30.30
CA ALA A 484 -15.27 -7.59 -28.95
C ALA A 484 -16.45 -6.87 -28.28
N ASP A 485 -16.79 -7.30 -27.08
CA ASP A 485 -17.89 -6.72 -26.28
C ASP A 485 -17.38 -5.53 -25.46
N GLU A 486 -16.96 -4.50 -26.18
CA GLU A 486 -16.33 -3.30 -25.65
C GLU A 486 -16.99 -2.05 -26.24
N ASP A 487 -17.17 -1.04 -25.41
CA ASP A 487 -17.67 0.27 -25.82
C ASP A 487 -16.78 1.37 -25.25
N TYR A 488 -16.35 2.28 -26.11
CA TYR A 488 -15.51 3.41 -25.74
C TYR A 488 -16.20 4.72 -26.13
N ILE A 489 -16.39 5.61 -25.17
CA ILE A 489 -17.11 6.86 -25.37
C ILE A 489 -16.18 8.05 -25.16
N VAL A 490 -16.21 8.99 -26.10
CA VAL A 490 -15.52 10.28 -25.99
C VAL A 490 -16.54 11.40 -26.14
N MET A 491 -16.59 12.31 -25.16
CA MET A 491 -17.53 13.44 -25.20
C MET A 491 -17.17 14.39 -26.37
N PRO A 492 -18.19 14.93 -27.08
CA PRO A 492 -17.95 15.76 -28.25
C PRO A 492 -17.48 17.15 -27.82
N MET A 493 -16.68 17.77 -28.69
CA MET A 493 -16.31 19.18 -28.59
C MET A 493 -16.93 19.93 -29.75
N ARG A 494 -17.42 21.15 -29.49
CA ARG A 494 -17.91 22.02 -30.56
C ARG A 494 -16.74 22.40 -31.46
N VAL A 495 -16.86 22.03 -32.73
CA VAL A 495 -16.00 22.51 -33.82
C VAL A 495 -16.75 23.65 -34.50
N SER A 496 -16.19 24.86 -34.43
CA SER A 496 -16.71 26.10 -35.02
C SER A 496 -16.20 26.32 -36.43
#